data_AF-A0AAE9E9A9-F1
#
_entry.id   AF-A0AAE9E9A9-F1
#
_cell.length_a   1.000
_cell.length_b   1.000
_cell.length_c   1.000
_cell.angle_alpha   90.00
_cell.angle_beta   90.00
_cell.angle_gamma   90.00
#
_symmetry.space_group_name_H-M   'P 1'
#
loop_
_entity.id
_entity.type
_entity.pdbx_description
1 polymer ?
#
loop_
_entity_poly.entity_id
_entity_poly.type
_entity_poly.pdbx_seq_one_letter_code
_entity_poly.pdbx_strand_id
1 'polypeptide(L)'
;MTKQSNMSASKSAAHILKRVLMVPPKHFTVEYAINPWMGGVVDKQKAQQQWDSLKSAIEKAGVQVLTMDQTQGLPDQVFVCNSGLVYDNKVYLSRFRHKERTGEQPLYLEWFKKNGITTIGEGYEEIFEGGGDAVFSDRKTLWAGYGERSSKSVYERIKALGSFDIVLCDTVLPNFYHLDTCFAPVDETTSLYYPPAFSDATNKEILRRLPNSIAVSEAEANAFVCNAITIRDTVISPIGVSQNTKSALSARGKQVEEVDMSEFMKSGGACQCLVLRLL
;
A
#
# COMPACT_ATOMS: atom_id res chain seq x y z
N MET A 1 -11.00 -30.77 -34.29
CA MET A 1 -11.55 -29.50 -33.79
C MET A 1 -11.12 -29.33 -32.34
N THR A 2 -9.94 -28.77 -32.12
CA THR A 2 -9.39 -28.50 -30.79
C THR A 2 -9.79 -27.08 -30.39
N LYS A 3 -10.67 -26.95 -29.39
CA LYS A 3 -10.99 -25.67 -28.76
C LYS A 3 -9.72 -25.16 -28.05
N GLN A 4 -9.06 -24.17 -28.63
CA GLN A 4 -8.10 -23.33 -27.92
C GLN A 4 -8.85 -22.56 -26.84
N SER A 5 -8.70 -22.98 -25.58
CA SER A 5 -9.12 -22.19 -24.43
C SER A 5 -8.19 -20.98 -24.33
N ASN A 6 -8.63 -19.82 -24.82
CA ASN A 6 -8.06 -18.53 -24.44
C ASN A 6 -8.34 -18.28 -22.96
N MET A 7 -7.52 -18.86 -22.08
CA MET A 7 -7.35 -18.34 -20.73
C MET A 7 -6.60 -17.02 -20.87
N SER A 8 -7.33 -15.90 -20.88
CA SER A 8 -6.76 -14.59 -20.61
C SER A 8 -6.01 -14.67 -19.29
N ALA A 9 -4.67 -14.74 -19.32
CA ALA A 9 -3.85 -14.64 -18.14
C ALA A 9 -4.26 -13.36 -17.38
N SER A 10 -4.65 -13.50 -16.11
CA SER A 10 -4.97 -12.37 -15.25
C SER A 10 -3.70 -11.53 -15.13
N LYS A 11 -3.75 -10.25 -15.54
CA LYS A 11 -2.62 -9.35 -15.38
C LYS A 11 -2.54 -8.89 -13.93
N SER A 12 -1.34 -8.87 -13.35
CA SER A 12 -1.08 -8.32 -12.02
C SER A 12 -1.51 -6.86 -11.91
N ALA A 13 -1.87 -6.44 -10.70
CA ALA A 13 -2.25 -5.05 -10.40
C ALA A 13 -1.14 -4.07 -10.81
N ALA A 14 0.13 -4.48 -10.67
CA ALA A 14 1.30 -3.72 -11.07
C ALA A 14 1.33 -3.39 -12.58
N HIS A 15 0.84 -4.28 -13.45
CA HIS A 15 0.91 -4.09 -14.89
C HIS A 15 -0.24 -3.22 -15.44
N ILE A 16 -1.37 -3.19 -14.75
CA ILE A 16 -2.57 -2.45 -15.19
C ILE A 16 -2.67 -1.05 -14.58
N LEU A 17 -1.83 -0.73 -13.58
CA LEU A 17 -1.82 0.56 -12.91
C LEU A 17 -1.49 1.69 -13.90
N LYS A 18 -2.41 2.64 -14.05
CA LYS A 18 -2.25 3.79 -14.95
C LYS A 18 -2.06 5.10 -14.21
N ARG A 19 -2.71 5.24 -13.06
CA ARG A 19 -2.75 6.48 -12.27
C ARG A 19 -2.63 6.17 -10.80
N VAL A 20 -2.01 7.07 -10.06
CA VAL A 20 -1.98 7.07 -8.61
C VAL A 20 -2.31 8.46 -8.08
N LEU A 21 -2.74 8.54 -6.83
CA LEU A 21 -2.85 9.79 -6.07
C LEU A 21 -1.72 9.86 -5.04
N MET A 22 -1.11 11.03 -4.91
CA MET A 22 -0.13 11.39 -3.87
C MET A 22 -0.49 12.75 -3.24
N VAL A 23 -0.03 13.00 -2.01
CA VAL A 23 -0.21 14.27 -1.30
C VAL A 23 1.18 14.86 -0.98
N PRO A 24 1.55 16.06 -1.48
CA PRO A 24 2.85 16.67 -1.20
C PRO A 24 3.05 17.03 0.28
N PRO A 25 4.27 16.94 0.84
CA PRO A 25 4.52 17.05 2.29
C PRO A 25 4.62 18.50 2.82
N LYS A 26 3.78 19.42 2.33
CA LYS A 26 3.82 20.87 2.69
C LYS A 26 3.70 21.13 4.20
N HIS A 27 2.94 20.30 4.90
CA HIS A 27 2.66 20.36 6.34
C HIS A 27 3.06 19.07 7.06
N PHE A 28 3.90 18.23 6.44
CA PHE A 28 4.36 16.99 7.06
C PHE A 28 5.29 17.28 8.24
N THR A 29 5.04 16.57 9.34
CA THR A 29 5.79 16.59 10.59
C THR A 29 5.32 15.41 11.45
N VAL A 30 6.05 15.08 12.53
CA VAL A 30 5.60 14.11 13.54
C VAL A 30 5.12 14.91 14.75
N GLU A 31 3.80 14.97 14.98
CA GLU A 31 3.19 15.75 16.08
C GLU A 31 2.66 14.88 17.23
N TYR A 32 2.53 13.57 16.99
CA TYR A 32 1.94 12.59 17.92
C TYR A 32 2.56 11.20 17.69
N ALA A 33 2.25 10.25 18.58
CA ALA A 33 2.68 8.87 18.47
C ALA A 33 1.48 7.91 18.53
N ILE A 34 1.10 7.38 17.37
CA ILE A 34 0.00 6.40 17.18
C ILE A 34 0.48 5.09 16.54
N ASN A 35 1.80 4.92 16.41
CA ASN A 35 2.46 3.67 16.07
C ASN A 35 3.87 3.64 16.69
N PRO A 36 4.55 2.47 16.77
CA PRO A 36 5.85 2.33 17.44
C PRO A 36 7.02 3.10 16.80
N TRP A 37 6.88 3.51 15.53
CA TRP A 37 7.95 4.18 14.77
C TRP A 37 7.95 5.70 14.94
N MET A 38 6.82 6.27 15.36
CA MET A 38 6.64 7.71 15.43
C MET A 38 7.60 8.37 16.41
N GLY A 39 8.53 9.18 15.88
CA GLY A 39 9.47 9.94 16.68
C GLY A 39 10.47 10.75 15.86
N GLY A 40 11.17 11.66 16.54
CA GLY A 40 12.19 12.53 15.94
C GLY A 40 11.64 13.81 15.32
N VAL A 41 12.51 14.55 14.62
CA VAL A 41 12.17 15.82 13.96
C VAL A 41 12.30 15.65 12.46
N VAL A 42 11.26 16.05 11.73
CA VAL A 42 11.22 16.00 10.26
C VAL A 42 11.99 17.18 9.68
N ASP A 43 12.94 16.87 8.79
CA ASP A 43 13.54 17.85 7.89
C ASP A 43 12.59 18.04 6.70
N LYS A 44 11.92 19.19 6.66
CA LYS A 44 10.91 19.49 5.64
C LYS A 44 11.49 19.57 4.23
N GLN A 45 12.71 20.11 4.07
CA GLN A 45 13.33 20.21 2.76
C GLN A 45 13.70 18.83 2.25
N LYS A 46 14.26 17.98 3.12
CA LYS A 46 14.59 16.60 2.79
C LYS A 46 13.33 15.77 2.51
N ALA A 47 12.27 15.91 3.31
CA ALA A 47 10.99 15.23 3.08
C ALA A 47 10.40 15.58 1.70
N GLN A 48 10.48 16.85 1.29
CA GLN A 48 10.06 17.28 -0.05
C GLN A 48 10.92 16.62 -1.14
N GLN A 49 12.25 16.61 -1.00
CA GLN A 49 13.15 15.93 -1.96
C GLN A 49 12.88 14.43 -2.08
N GLN A 50 12.63 13.75 -0.96
CA GLN A 50 12.29 12.32 -0.91
C GLN A 50 10.95 12.06 -1.60
N TRP A 51 9.94 12.89 -1.34
CA TRP A 51 8.65 12.81 -2.01
C TRP A 51 8.76 13.01 -3.52
N ASP A 52 9.52 14.03 -3.96
CA ASP A 52 9.76 14.31 -5.39
C ASP A 52 10.51 13.16 -6.07
N SER A 53 11.42 12.49 -5.34
CA SER A 53 12.15 11.31 -5.83
C SER A 53 11.22 10.12 -6.04
N LEU A 54 10.33 9.82 -5.06
CA LEU A 54 9.31 8.77 -5.19
C LEU A 54 8.35 9.06 -6.35
N LYS A 55 7.83 10.30 -6.43
CA LYS A 55 6.95 10.73 -7.53
C LYS A 55 7.65 10.54 -8.89
N SER A 56 8.91 10.95 -9.00
CA SER A 56 9.69 10.81 -10.23
C SER A 56 9.92 9.34 -10.62
N ALA A 57 10.20 8.45 -9.66
CA ALA A 57 10.33 7.01 -9.91
C ALA A 57 9.03 6.41 -10.48
N ILE A 58 7.89 6.78 -9.91
CA ILE A 58 6.56 6.35 -10.37
C ILE A 58 6.28 6.85 -11.80
N GLU A 59 6.57 8.12 -12.08
CA GLU A 59 6.38 8.72 -13.40
C GLU A 59 7.29 8.08 -14.46
N LYS A 60 8.57 7.84 -14.13
CA LYS A 60 9.50 7.10 -14.99
C LYS A 60 9.04 5.68 -15.29
N ALA A 61 8.41 5.02 -14.31
CA ALA A 61 7.82 3.70 -14.49
C ALA A 61 6.54 3.72 -15.36
N GLY A 62 6.09 4.89 -15.84
CA GLY A 62 5.00 5.05 -16.80
C GLY A 62 3.61 5.18 -16.18
N VAL A 63 3.52 5.66 -14.95
CA VAL A 63 2.26 5.91 -14.23
C VAL A 63 2.06 7.41 -14.04
N GLN A 64 0.85 7.90 -14.30
CA GLN A 64 0.52 9.29 -14.04
C GLN A 64 0.32 9.51 -12.53
N VAL A 65 0.99 10.51 -11.97
CA VAL A 65 0.79 10.93 -10.58
C VAL A 65 -0.18 12.11 -10.54
N LEU A 66 -1.35 11.89 -9.95
CA LEU A 66 -2.27 12.96 -9.55
C LEU A 66 -1.91 13.44 -8.15
N THR A 67 -2.21 14.71 -7.87
CA THR A 67 -1.96 15.30 -6.56
C THR A 67 -3.21 15.90 -5.92
N MET A 68 -3.21 15.90 -4.59
CA MET A 68 -4.13 16.65 -3.74
C MET A 68 -3.28 17.51 -2.81
N ASP A 69 -3.69 18.76 -2.57
CA ASP A 69 -2.98 19.63 -1.63
C ASP A 69 -3.11 19.11 -0.19
N GLN A 70 -2.00 19.14 0.55
CA GLN A 70 -2.02 18.83 1.96
C GLN A 70 -2.73 19.94 2.75
N THR A 71 -3.51 19.52 3.75
CA THR A 71 -4.23 20.39 4.66
C THR A 71 -3.42 20.62 5.93
N GLN A 72 -3.32 21.88 6.36
CA GLN A 72 -2.65 22.24 7.61
C GLN A 72 -3.33 21.57 8.81
N GLY A 73 -2.52 21.04 9.73
CA GLY A 73 -3.00 20.31 10.92
C GLY A 73 -3.30 18.83 10.68
N LEU A 74 -3.10 18.33 9.45
CA LEU A 74 -3.20 16.91 9.09
C LEU A 74 -1.85 16.41 8.53
N PRO A 75 -0.84 16.21 9.39
CA PRO A 75 0.50 15.85 8.95
C PRO A 75 0.54 14.52 8.20
N ASP A 76 -0.22 13.52 8.65
CA ASP A 76 -0.26 12.17 8.08
C ASP A 76 -1.08 12.06 6.79
N GLN A 77 -1.68 13.15 6.29
CA GLN A 77 -2.41 13.15 5.02
C GLN A 77 -1.52 12.77 3.82
N VAL A 78 -0.20 12.89 3.96
CA VAL A 78 0.79 12.39 2.99
C VAL A 78 0.67 10.88 2.76
N PHE A 79 0.21 10.12 3.76
CA PHE A 79 -0.04 8.68 3.68
C PHE A 79 -1.41 8.38 3.06
N VAL A 80 -1.60 8.87 1.83
CA VAL A 80 -2.86 8.82 1.10
C VAL A 80 -3.29 7.40 0.73
N CYS A 81 -2.38 6.42 0.79
CA CYS A 81 -2.74 5.00 0.68
C CYS A 81 -3.86 4.62 1.67
N ASN A 82 -3.87 5.25 2.85
CA ASN A 82 -4.88 5.00 3.86
C ASN A 82 -6.21 5.74 3.63
N SER A 83 -6.40 6.47 2.53
CA SER A 83 -7.66 7.19 2.26
C SER A 83 -8.83 6.27 1.88
N GLY A 84 -8.53 5.09 1.37
CA GLY A 84 -9.53 4.08 1.00
C GLY A 84 -8.93 2.96 0.18
N LEU A 85 -9.81 2.11 -0.36
CA LEU A 85 -9.45 1.05 -1.30
C LEU A 85 -10.21 1.26 -2.61
N VAL A 86 -9.46 1.43 -3.70
CA VAL A 86 -10.01 1.67 -5.03
C VAL A 86 -10.08 0.38 -5.83
N TYR A 87 -11.20 0.18 -6.52
CA TYR A 87 -11.41 -0.90 -7.47
C TYR A 87 -12.30 -0.40 -8.61
N ASP A 88 -11.75 -0.39 -9.83
CA ASP A 88 -12.34 0.28 -10.99
C ASP A 88 -12.66 1.76 -10.65
N ASN A 89 -13.89 2.22 -10.93
CA ASN A 89 -14.30 3.59 -10.66
C ASN A 89 -14.96 3.78 -9.28
N LYS A 90 -14.70 2.88 -8.32
CA LYS A 90 -15.26 2.93 -6.97
C LYS A 90 -14.16 2.98 -5.92
N VAL A 91 -14.46 3.64 -4.80
CA VAL A 91 -13.62 3.64 -3.61
C VAL A 91 -14.44 3.30 -2.38
N TYR A 92 -13.91 2.39 -1.55
CA TYR A 92 -14.39 2.19 -0.20
C TYR A 92 -13.57 3.09 0.71
N LEU A 93 -14.21 4.10 1.29
CA LEU A 93 -13.55 5.10 2.12
C LEU A 93 -13.04 4.50 3.42
N SER A 94 -11.87 4.96 3.83
CA SER A 94 -11.33 4.62 5.14
C SER A 94 -12.08 5.32 6.25
N ARG A 95 -12.14 4.65 7.40
CA ARG A 95 -12.50 5.22 8.70
C ARG A 95 -11.35 4.94 9.65
N PHE A 96 -10.60 6.00 9.96
CA PHE A 96 -9.39 5.92 10.77
C PHE A 96 -9.68 5.54 12.22
N ARG A 97 -8.81 4.70 12.79
CA ARG A 97 -8.89 4.29 14.20
C ARG A 97 -8.62 5.44 15.16
N HIS A 98 -7.62 6.26 14.81
CA HIS A 98 -7.08 7.30 15.66
C HIS A 98 -7.69 8.66 15.30
N LYS A 99 -8.15 9.39 16.32
CA LYS A 99 -8.82 10.69 16.18
C LYS A 99 -7.95 11.69 15.39
N GLU A 100 -6.64 11.59 15.53
CA GLU A 100 -5.61 12.41 14.89
C GLU A 100 -5.72 12.41 13.36
N ARG A 101 -6.21 11.31 12.76
CA ARG A 101 -6.37 11.16 11.30
C ARG A 101 -7.82 11.25 10.82
N THR A 102 -8.80 11.31 11.73
CA THR A 102 -10.23 11.32 11.35
C THR A 102 -10.62 12.54 10.51
N GLY A 103 -9.91 13.67 10.68
CA GLY A 103 -10.11 14.88 9.89
C GLY A 103 -9.73 14.75 8.41
N GLU A 104 -9.02 13.68 8.02
CA GLU A 104 -8.61 13.45 6.63
C GLU A 104 -9.76 12.90 5.76
N GLN A 105 -10.66 12.10 6.33
CA GLN A 105 -11.71 11.40 5.56
C GLN A 105 -12.61 12.34 4.76
N PRO A 106 -13.16 13.45 5.33
CA PRO A 106 -14.03 14.35 4.57
C PRO A 106 -13.34 14.96 3.35
N LEU A 107 -12.02 15.22 3.45
CA LEU A 107 -11.22 15.80 2.38
C LEU A 107 -11.02 14.78 1.25
N TYR A 108 -10.70 13.53 1.59
CA TYR A 108 -10.59 12.46 0.61
C TYR A 108 -11.93 12.21 -0.10
N LEU A 109 -13.03 12.19 0.66
CA LEU A 109 -14.39 12.10 0.11
C LEU A 109 -14.66 13.19 -0.94
N GLU A 110 -14.36 14.45 -0.61
CA GLU A 110 -14.52 15.57 -1.54
C GLU A 110 -13.68 15.37 -2.80
N TRP A 111 -12.40 14.98 -2.63
CA TRP A 111 -11.50 14.73 -3.76
C TRP A 111 -12.02 13.62 -4.67
N PHE A 112 -12.47 12.49 -4.13
CA PHE A 112 -13.01 11.38 -4.93
C PHE A 112 -14.26 11.79 -5.70
N LYS A 113 -15.20 12.48 -5.05
CA LYS A 113 -16.43 12.98 -5.71
C LYS A 113 -16.10 13.95 -6.84
N LYS A 114 -15.18 14.89 -6.61
CA LYS A 114 -14.74 15.86 -7.64
C LYS A 114 -14.07 15.19 -8.84
N ASN A 115 -13.43 14.04 -8.63
CA ASN A 115 -12.76 13.27 -9.69
C ASN A 115 -13.65 12.16 -10.30
N GLY A 116 -14.96 12.16 -10.01
CA GLY A 116 -15.92 11.23 -10.60
C GLY A 116 -15.80 9.78 -10.11
N ILE A 117 -15.11 9.56 -8.98
CA ILE A 117 -14.99 8.25 -8.35
C ILE A 117 -16.19 8.02 -7.44
N THR A 118 -16.86 6.89 -7.59
CA THR A 118 -18.03 6.53 -6.79
C THR A 118 -17.59 6.12 -5.39
N THR A 119 -18.12 6.78 -4.36
CA THR A 119 -17.74 6.57 -2.96
C THR A 119 -18.68 5.60 -2.25
N ILE A 120 -18.13 4.75 -1.41
CA ILE A 120 -18.82 3.80 -0.54
C ILE A 120 -18.26 3.97 0.88
N GLY A 121 -19.11 3.81 1.91
CA GLY A 121 -18.67 3.77 3.30
C GLY A 121 -18.62 5.09 4.05
N GLU A 122 -19.13 6.18 3.46
CA GLU A 122 -19.19 7.54 4.06
C GLU A 122 -19.82 7.57 5.47
N GLY A 123 -20.76 6.66 5.75
CA GLY A 123 -21.48 6.58 7.03
C GLY A 123 -21.26 5.28 7.81
N TYR A 124 -20.25 4.48 7.45
CA TYR A 124 -20.01 3.21 8.15
C TYR A 124 -19.20 3.43 9.44
N GLU A 125 -19.39 2.52 10.39
CA GLU A 125 -18.79 2.62 11.73
C GLU A 125 -17.53 1.77 11.86
N GLU A 126 -17.37 0.76 11.01
CA GLU A 126 -16.23 -0.15 11.03
C GLU A 126 -14.93 0.59 10.67
N ILE A 127 -13.90 0.37 11.48
CA ILE A 127 -12.56 0.91 11.24
C ILE A 127 -11.93 0.17 10.06
N PHE A 128 -11.42 0.94 9.11
CA PHE A 128 -10.72 0.46 7.92
C PHE A 128 -9.74 1.52 7.46
N GLU A 129 -8.48 1.15 7.25
CA GLU A 129 -7.41 2.08 6.86
C GLU A 129 -6.87 1.83 5.45
N GLY A 130 -7.79 1.45 4.55
CA GLY A 130 -7.61 1.54 3.11
C GLY A 130 -6.51 0.64 2.58
N GLY A 131 -5.76 1.19 1.61
CA GLY A 131 -4.65 0.53 0.95
C GLY A 131 -3.51 0.10 1.87
N GLY A 132 -3.42 0.66 3.08
CA GLY A 132 -2.43 0.21 4.09
C GLY A 132 -2.72 -1.19 4.59
N ASP A 133 -4.00 -1.55 4.74
CA ASP A 133 -4.44 -2.87 5.21
C ASP A 133 -5.02 -3.76 4.11
N ALA A 134 -5.17 -3.25 2.88
CA ALA A 134 -5.77 -4.01 1.81
C ALA A 134 -5.10 -3.72 0.46
N VAL A 135 -4.55 -4.76 -0.17
CA VAL A 135 -3.83 -4.62 -1.44
C VAL A 135 -4.23 -5.69 -2.44
N PHE A 136 -4.53 -5.27 -3.66
CA PHE A 136 -4.77 -6.17 -4.78
C PHE A 136 -3.44 -6.68 -5.36
N SER A 137 -3.24 -8.00 -5.44
CA SER A 137 -2.14 -8.58 -6.23
C SER A 137 -2.50 -8.65 -7.71
N ASP A 138 -3.78 -8.86 -8.00
CA ASP A 138 -4.41 -8.78 -9.31
C ASP A 138 -5.86 -8.32 -9.17
N ARG A 139 -6.63 -8.29 -10.27
CA ARG A 139 -8.04 -7.86 -10.23
C ARG A 139 -9.00 -8.82 -9.52
N LYS A 140 -8.55 -10.01 -9.16
CA LYS A 140 -9.36 -11.10 -8.61
C LYS A 140 -8.98 -11.45 -7.17
N THR A 141 -7.88 -10.94 -6.64
CA THR A 141 -7.37 -11.31 -5.33
C THR A 141 -7.01 -10.06 -4.53
N LEU A 142 -7.81 -9.80 -3.50
CA LEU A 142 -7.53 -8.80 -2.46
C LEU A 142 -6.89 -9.49 -1.25
N TRP A 143 -5.70 -9.05 -0.86
CA TRP A 143 -5.08 -9.40 0.40
C TRP A 143 -5.49 -8.38 1.47
N ALA A 144 -5.96 -8.85 2.62
CA ALA A 144 -6.75 -8.06 3.55
C ALA A 144 -6.29 -8.28 5.01
N GLY A 145 -5.43 -7.40 5.51
CA GLY A 145 -4.91 -7.37 6.87
C GLY A 145 -5.94 -6.95 7.91
N TYR A 146 -5.95 -7.57 9.07
CA TYR A 146 -6.81 -7.14 10.17
C TYR A 146 -6.11 -7.32 11.53
N GLY A 147 -6.57 -6.60 12.54
CA GLY A 147 -6.04 -6.68 13.90
C GLY A 147 -5.83 -5.28 14.48
N GLU A 148 -4.61 -4.76 14.33
CA GLU A 148 -4.18 -3.49 14.94
C GLU A 148 -5.00 -2.29 14.44
N ARG A 149 -5.19 -2.17 13.12
CA ARG A 149 -5.88 -1.04 12.51
C ARG A 149 -7.26 -1.44 11.99
N SER A 150 -7.36 -2.16 10.88
CA SER A 150 -8.65 -2.52 10.27
C SER A 150 -9.40 -3.63 11.03
N SER A 151 -10.73 -3.50 11.07
CA SER A 151 -11.62 -4.49 11.67
C SER A 151 -11.89 -5.64 10.69
N LYS A 152 -11.76 -6.90 11.11
CA LYS A 152 -12.04 -8.06 10.25
C LYS A 152 -13.43 -8.05 9.61
N SER A 153 -14.44 -7.54 10.30
CA SER A 153 -15.82 -7.44 9.82
C SER A 153 -15.99 -6.50 8.62
N VAL A 154 -15.10 -5.53 8.41
CA VAL A 154 -15.22 -4.55 7.33
C VAL A 154 -15.16 -5.19 5.94
N TYR A 155 -14.49 -6.34 5.84
CA TYR A 155 -14.32 -7.07 4.59
C TYR A 155 -15.62 -7.67 4.04
N GLU A 156 -16.67 -7.81 4.85
CA GLU A 156 -18.00 -8.16 4.36
C GLU A 156 -18.63 -7.02 3.56
N ARG A 157 -18.36 -5.76 3.93
CA ARG A 157 -18.85 -4.57 3.22
C ARG A 157 -17.99 -4.21 2.02
N ILE A 158 -16.69 -4.49 2.06
CA ILE A 158 -15.75 -4.25 0.95
C ILE A 158 -16.16 -5.01 -0.32
N LYS A 159 -16.92 -6.11 -0.19
CA LYS A 159 -17.53 -6.83 -1.34
C LYS A 159 -18.41 -5.92 -2.21
N ALA A 160 -18.88 -4.78 -1.72
CA ALA A 160 -19.62 -3.80 -2.52
C ALA A 160 -18.77 -3.13 -3.63
N LEU A 161 -17.44 -3.20 -3.54
CA LEU A 161 -16.54 -2.67 -4.57
C LEU A 161 -16.64 -3.47 -5.87
N GLY A 162 -16.70 -4.80 -5.79
CA GLY A 162 -16.68 -5.64 -6.99
C GLY A 162 -16.65 -7.12 -6.69
N SER A 163 -16.25 -7.90 -7.68
CA SER A 163 -16.19 -9.36 -7.60
C SER A 163 -14.74 -9.83 -7.62
N PHE A 164 -14.23 -10.16 -6.44
CA PHE A 164 -12.88 -10.67 -6.21
C PHE A 164 -12.87 -11.55 -4.94
N ASP A 165 -11.89 -12.43 -4.85
CA ASP A 165 -11.58 -13.18 -3.65
C ASP A 165 -10.95 -12.25 -2.62
N ILE A 166 -11.39 -12.36 -1.37
CA ILE A 166 -10.77 -11.69 -0.23
C ILE A 166 -10.00 -12.74 0.58
N VAL A 167 -8.69 -12.54 0.67
CA VAL A 167 -7.79 -13.36 1.48
C VAL A 167 -7.47 -12.60 2.76
N LEU A 168 -8.05 -13.05 3.87
CA LEU A 168 -7.83 -12.44 5.17
C LEU A 168 -6.44 -12.80 5.70
N CYS A 169 -5.65 -11.79 6.04
CA CYS A 169 -4.29 -11.89 6.54
C CYS A 169 -4.26 -11.51 8.03
N ASP A 170 -3.92 -12.48 8.87
CA ASP A 170 -3.79 -12.30 10.31
C ASP A 170 -2.37 -11.84 10.65
N THR A 171 -2.22 -10.55 10.99
CA THR A 171 -0.93 -9.95 11.38
C THR A 171 -0.73 -10.07 12.90
N VAL A 172 0.42 -10.61 13.31
CA VAL A 172 0.67 -11.02 14.71
C VAL A 172 1.74 -10.20 15.42
N LEU A 173 2.40 -9.27 14.71
CA LEU A 173 3.47 -8.43 15.26
C LEU A 173 3.06 -6.95 15.27
N PRO A 174 3.06 -6.28 16.44
CA PRO A 174 2.60 -4.89 16.57
C PRO A 174 3.37 -3.87 15.73
N ASN A 175 4.66 -4.11 15.46
CA ASN A 175 5.48 -3.20 14.64
C ASN A 175 5.04 -3.15 13.17
N PHE A 176 4.28 -4.16 12.72
CA PHE A 176 3.74 -4.27 11.37
C PHE A 176 2.21 -4.07 11.40
N TYR A 177 1.81 -2.87 11.83
CA TYR A 177 0.43 -2.48 12.16
C TYR A 177 -0.47 -2.33 10.93
N HIS A 178 0.12 -2.16 9.75
CA HIS A 178 -0.55 -2.19 8.44
C HIS A 178 0.02 -3.33 7.60
N LEU A 179 -0.82 -3.99 6.81
CA LEU A 179 -0.40 -5.06 5.90
C LEU A 179 0.74 -4.62 4.97
N ASP A 180 0.69 -3.40 4.43
CA ASP A 180 1.68 -2.87 3.50
C ASP A 180 3.07 -2.65 4.12
N THR A 181 3.23 -2.78 5.44
CA THR A 181 4.53 -2.71 6.11
C THR A 181 5.29 -4.04 6.06
N CYS A 182 4.59 -5.15 5.81
CA CYS A 182 5.13 -6.50 5.84
C CYS A 182 4.76 -7.37 4.63
N PHE A 183 4.00 -6.83 3.67
CA PHE A 183 3.58 -7.53 2.46
C PHE A 183 3.42 -6.59 1.25
N ALA A 184 4.11 -6.90 0.15
CA ALA A 184 3.99 -6.20 -1.12
C ALA A 184 3.87 -7.19 -2.29
N PRO A 185 2.71 -7.28 -2.96
CA PRO A 185 2.59 -7.99 -4.22
C PRO A 185 3.54 -7.42 -5.29
N VAL A 186 4.24 -8.31 -5.98
CA VAL A 186 5.18 -7.99 -7.07
C VAL A 186 4.55 -8.35 -8.41
N ASP A 187 4.02 -9.55 -8.53
CA ASP A 187 3.35 -10.05 -9.73
C ASP A 187 2.28 -11.09 -9.37
N GLU A 188 1.76 -11.80 -10.36
CA GLU A 188 0.72 -12.82 -10.25
C GLU A 188 1.09 -14.00 -9.32
N THR A 189 2.38 -14.21 -9.04
CA THR A 189 2.89 -15.37 -8.29
C THR A 189 3.89 -15.01 -7.19
N THR A 190 4.27 -13.74 -7.06
CA THR A 190 5.35 -13.28 -6.19
C THR A 190 4.89 -12.11 -5.33
N SER A 191 5.21 -12.15 -4.04
CA SER A 191 5.26 -10.97 -3.17
C SER A 191 6.60 -10.86 -2.46
N LEU A 192 6.97 -9.65 -2.03
CA LEU A 192 7.88 -9.46 -0.90
C LEU A 192 7.05 -9.60 0.37
N TYR A 193 7.53 -10.35 1.35
CA TYR A 193 6.83 -10.45 2.64
C TYR A 193 7.78 -10.77 3.79
N TYR A 194 7.42 -10.37 5.01
CA TYR A 194 8.13 -10.74 6.24
C TYR A 194 7.35 -11.84 6.98
N PRO A 195 7.73 -13.13 6.82
CA PRO A 195 6.93 -14.25 7.35
C PRO A 195 6.59 -14.18 8.84
N PRO A 196 7.50 -13.73 9.74
CA PRO A 196 7.18 -13.62 11.17
C PRO A 196 6.05 -12.65 11.51
N ALA A 197 5.68 -11.73 10.61
CA ALA A 197 4.53 -10.83 10.84
C ALA A 197 3.17 -11.52 10.69
N PHE A 198 3.11 -12.77 10.23
CA PHE A 198 1.87 -13.47 9.88
C PHE A 198 1.67 -14.75 10.68
N SER A 199 0.40 -15.11 10.90
CA SER A 199 0.06 -16.44 11.42
C SER A 199 0.43 -17.56 10.44
N ASP A 200 0.60 -18.79 10.95
CA ASP A 200 0.91 -19.97 10.12
C ASP A 200 -0.09 -20.19 8.99
N ALA A 201 -1.38 -19.94 9.25
CA ALA A 201 -2.44 -20.07 8.25
C ALA A 201 -2.26 -19.04 7.12
N THR A 202 -1.93 -17.80 7.48
CA THR A 202 -1.68 -16.72 6.52
C THR A 202 -0.41 -17.00 5.69
N ASN A 203 0.68 -17.44 6.33
CA ASN A 203 1.90 -17.85 5.63
C ASN A 203 1.64 -18.97 4.61
N LYS A 204 0.87 -19.99 4.98
CA LYS A 204 0.48 -21.08 4.06
C LYS A 204 -0.34 -20.56 2.88
N GLU A 205 -1.27 -19.64 3.12
CA GLU A 205 -2.11 -19.10 2.05
C GLU A 205 -1.33 -18.18 1.09
N ILE A 206 -0.40 -17.38 1.61
CA ILE A 206 0.55 -16.60 0.79
C ILE A 206 1.32 -17.54 -0.13
N LEU A 207 1.96 -18.59 0.39
CA LEU A 207 2.74 -19.52 -0.42
C LEU A 207 1.88 -20.38 -1.36
N ARG A 208 0.60 -20.62 -1.02
CA ARG A 208 -0.32 -21.35 -1.89
C ARG A 208 -0.72 -20.55 -3.12
N ARG A 209 -0.99 -19.24 -2.98
CA ARG A 209 -1.43 -18.37 -4.08
C ARG A 209 -0.26 -17.67 -4.79
N LEU A 210 0.79 -17.34 -4.05
CA LEU A 210 2.00 -16.65 -4.51
C LEU A 210 3.23 -17.55 -4.22
N PRO A 211 3.38 -18.68 -4.92
CA PRO A 211 4.39 -19.69 -4.62
C PRO A 211 5.83 -19.20 -4.78
N ASN A 212 6.04 -18.09 -5.48
CA ASN A 212 7.36 -17.51 -5.73
C ASN A 212 7.73 -16.40 -4.76
N SER A 213 6.93 -16.19 -3.70
CA SER A 213 7.13 -15.12 -2.71
C SER A 213 8.50 -15.15 -2.07
N ILE A 214 9.09 -13.96 -1.94
CA ILE A 214 10.44 -13.72 -1.43
C ILE A 214 10.31 -13.27 0.02
N ALA A 215 10.79 -14.11 0.94
CA ALA A 215 10.87 -13.77 2.35
C ALA A 215 12.00 -12.74 2.56
N VAL A 216 11.67 -11.59 3.13
CA VAL A 216 12.66 -10.58 3.51
C VAL A 216 13.22 -10.88 4.91
N SER A 217 14.46 -10.47 5.14
CA SER A 217 15.07 -10.55 6.47
C SER A 217 14.44 -9.56 7.45
N GLU A 218 14.69 -9.74 8.75
CA GLU A 218 14.28 -8.75 9.77
C GLU A 218 14.92 -7.37 9.53
N ALA A 219 16.17 -7.32 9.07
CA ALA A 219 16.83 -6.07 8.72
C ALA A 219 16.12 -5.34 7.57
N GLU A 220 15.70 -6.07 6.54
CA GLU A 220 14.91 -5.51 5.42
C GLU A 220 13.50 -5.10 5.87
N ALA A 221 12.86 -5.90 6.72
CA ALA A 221 11.54 -5.58 7.27
C ALA A 221 11.58 -4.27 8.09
N ASN A 222 12.59 -4.10 8.95
CA ASN A 222 12.81 -2.87 9.72
C ASN A 222 13.24 -1.68 8.83
N ALA A 223 13.79 -1.94 7.64
CA ALA A 223 14.05 -0.94 6.62
C ALA A 223 12.83 -0.65 5.72
N PHE A 224 11.65 -1.18 6.05
CA PHE A 224 10.40 -1.00 5.29
C PHE A 224 10.47 -1.51 3.84
N VAL A 225 11.31 -2.51 3.55
CA VAL A 225 11.44 -3.07 2.18
C VAL A 225 10.11 -3.62 1.66
N CYS A 226 9.24 -4.11 2.55
CA CYS A 226 7.89 -4.54 2.15
C CYS A 226 6.93 -3.38 1.88
N ASN A 227 7.23 -2.15 2.29
CA ASN A 227 6.44 -0.96 1.93
C ASN A 227 6.79 -0.45 0.52
N ALA A 228 6.95 -1.39 -0.40
CA ALA A 228 7.29 -1.16 -1.79
C ALA A 228 6.04 -1.11 -2.67
N ILE A 229 6.14 -0.37 -3.78
CA ILE A 229 5.16 -0.38 -4.86
C ILE A 229 5.78 -0.98 -6.10
N THR A 230 5.09 -1.94 -6.72
CA THR A 230 5.51 -2.53 -7.98
C THR A 230 4.70 -1.93 -9.13
N ILE A 231 5.39 -1.39 -10.13
CA ILE A 231 4.81 -0.82 -11.34
C ILE A 231 5.47 -1.50 -12.53
N ARG A 232 4.67 -2.26 -13.29
CA ARG A 232 5.16 -3.08 -14.41
C ARG A 232 6.29 -4.02 -13.93
N ASP A 233 7.52 -3.73 -14.31
CA ASP A 233 8.71 -4.51 -13.99
C ASP A 233 9.64 -3.81 -13.00
N THR A 234 9.24 -2.66 -12.44
CA THR A 234 10.01 -1.92 -11.45
C THR A 234 9.38 -2.06 -10.07
N VAL A 235 10.16 -2.58 -9.11
CA VAL A 235 9.84 -2.56 -7.67
C VAL A 235 10.49 -1.31 -7.08
N ILE A 236 9.68 -0.32 -6.73
CA ILE A 236 10.12 0.91 -6.07
C ILE A 236 10.03 0.68 -4.56
N SER A 237 11.17 0.66 -3.89
CA SER A 237 11.29 0.27 -2.48
C SER A 237 12.09 1.30 -1.70
N PRO A 238 11.92 1.42 -0.36
CA PRO A 238 12.86 2.14 0.46
C PRO A 238 14.28 1.56 0.35
N ILE A 239 15.29 2.39 0.58
CA ILE A 239 16.68 1.95 0.70
C ILE A 239 16.80 0.90 1.81
N GLY A 240 17.41 -0.23 1.48
CA GLY A 240 17.62 -1.35 2.41
C GLY A 240 17.41 -2.72 1.78
N VAL A 241 17.13 -2.80 0.47
CA VAL A 241 16.88 -4.07 -0.21
C VAL A 241 18.18 -4.86 -0.30
N SER A 242 18.21 -6.07 0.29
CA SER A 242 19.41 -6.89 0.31
C SER A 242 19.80 -7.38 -1.09
N GLN A 243 21.06 -7.75 -1.27
CA GLN A 243 21.53 -8.33 -2.53
C GLN A 243 20.81 -9.64 -2.88
N ASN A 244 20.36 -10.40 -1.86
CA ASN A 244 19.60 -11.63 -2.07
C ASN A 244 18.22 -11.31 -2.64
N THR A 245 17.50 -10.34 -2.05
CA THR A 245 16.19 -9.88 -2.55
C THR A 245 16.31 -9.27 -3.94
N LYS A 246 17.32 -8.43 -4.20
CA LYS A 246 17.59 -7.87 -5.54
C LYS A 246 17.84 -8.98 -6.57
N SER A 247 18.64 -9.97 -6.23
CA SER A 247 18.92 -11.12 -7.12
C SER A 247 17.67 -11.95 -7.39
N ALA A 248 16.84 -12.20 -6.37
CA ALA A 248 15.60 -12.95 -6.50
C ALA A 248 14.56 -12.22 -7.36
N LEU A 249 14.46 -10.89 -7.24
CA LEU A 249 13.62 -10.04 -8.09
C LEU A 249 14.15 -10.00 -9.53
N SER A 250 15.46 -9.81 -9.72
CA SER A 250 16.12 -9.79 -11.03
C SER A 250 15.95 -11.09 -11.80
N ALA A 251 16.05 -12.24 -11.12
CA ALA A 251 15.79 -13.55 -11.71
C ALA A 251 14.35 -13.72 -12.25
N ARG A 252 13.42 -12.84 -11.85
CA ARG A 252 12.03 -12.77 -12.30
C ARG A 252 11.77 -11.60 -13.27
N GLY A 253 12.84 -11.00 -13.80
CA GLY A 253 12.75 -9.86 -14.72
C GLY A 253 12.34 -8.55 -14.05
N LYS A 254 12.42 -8.46 -12.71
CA LYS A 254 12.11 -7.23 -11.97
C LYS A 254 13.37 -6.41 -11.69
N GLN A 255 13.27 -5.11 -11.91
CA GLN A 255 14.27 -4.13 -11.51
C GLN A 255 13.90 -3.54 -10.16
N VAL A 256 14.90 -3.16 -9.35
CA VAL A 256 14.69 -2.50 -8.07
C VAL A 256 15.16 -1.06 -8.17
N GLU A 257 14.27 -0.12 -7.87
CA GLU A 257 14.59 1.30 -7.73
C GLU A 257 14.44 1.66 -6.24
N GLU A 258 15.58 1.88 -5.57
CA GLU A 258 15.58 2.29 -4.16
C GLU A 258 15.44 3.81 -4.04
N VAL A 259 14.56 4.26 -3.16
CA VAL A 259 14.36 5.67 -2.84
C VAL A 259 14.57 5.91 -1.34
N ASP A 260 15.22 7.03 -0.99
CA ASP A 260 15.34 7.41 0.41
C ASP A 260 13.97 7.87 0.93
N MET A 261 13.49 7.23 1.98
CA MET A 261 12.22 7.56 2.66
C MET A 261 12.43 7.88 4.14
N SER A 262 13.67 8.18 4.55
CA SER A 262 14.04 8.30 5.96
C SER A 262 13.27 9.37 6.74
N GLU A 263 12.72 10.41 6.11
CA GLU A 263 11.88 11.39 6.81
C GLU A 263 10.46 10.87 7.03
N PHE A 264 9.91 10.09 6.11
CA PHE A 264 8.58 9.48 6.24
C PHE A 264 8.57 8.29 7.20
N MET A 265 9.68 7.54 7.25
CA MET A 265 9.86 6.42 8.17
C MET A 265 9.81 6.85 9.64
N LYS A 266 10.12 8.13 9.94
CA LYS A 266 9.93 8.73 11.27
C LYS A 266 8.45 8.78 11.71
N SER A 267 7.50 8.65 10.78
CA SER A 267 6.06 8.50 11.08
C SER A 267 5.56 7.07 10.84
N GLY A 268 6.45 6.12 10.51
CA GLY A 268 6.11 4.72 10.26
C GLY A 268 5.60 4.40 8.85
N GLY A 269 5.84 5.25 7.85
CA GLY A 269 5.44 4.97 6.46
C GLY A 269 6.57 5.16 5.45
N ALA A 270 6.45 4.54 4.28
CA ALA A 270 7.41 4.70 3.19
C ALA A 270 6.71 4.67 1.81
N CYS A 271 7.29 4.05 0.78
CA CYS A 271 6.83 4.22 -0.61
C CYS A 271 5.34 3.93 -0.84
N GLN A 272 4.85 2.74 -0.44
CA GLN A 272 3.46 2.35 -0.69
C GLN A 272 2.48 3.20 0.13
N CYS A 273 2.82 3.57 1.37
CA CYS A 273 1.94 4.40 2.20
C CYS A 273 1.64 5.77 1.56
N LEU A 274 2.60 6.34 0.82
CA LEU A 274 2.46 7.63 0.15
C LEU A 274 1.65 7.56 -1.17
N VAL A 275 1.20 6.37 -1.58
CA VAL A 275 0.65 6.14 -2.92
C VAL A 275 -0.68 5.41 -2.85
N LEU A 276 -1.76 6.09 -3.23
CA LEU A 276 -3.04 5.44 -3.49
C LEU A 276 -3.12 4.99 -4.95
N ARG A 277 -3.27 3.68 -5.16
CA ARG A 277 -3.47 3.10 -6.50
C ARG A 277 -4.88 3.39 -6.99
N LEU A 278 -5.02 3.98 -8.18
CA LEU A 278 -6.31 4.20 -8.84
C LEU A 278 -6.50 3.13 -9.93
N LEU A 279 -6.81 1.91 -9.48
CA LEU A 279 -6.91 0.69 -10.31
C LEU A 279 -8.11 0.68 -11.26
#